data_AF-A0A7S3C7H8-F1
#
_entry.id   AF-A0A7S3C7H8-F1
#
_cell.length_a   1.000
_cell.length_b   1.000
_cell.length_c   1.000
_cell.angle_alpha   90.00
_cell.angle_beta   90.00
_cell.angle_gamma   90.00
#
_symmetry.space_group_name_H-M   'P 1'
#
loop_
_entity.id
_entity.type
_entity.pdbx_description
1 polymer ?
#
loop_
_entity_poly.entity_id
_entity_poly.type
_entity_poly.pdbx_seq_one_letter_code
_entity_poly.pdbx_strand_id
1 'polypeptide(L)'
;RFEMRDQKDLGKRFKSCAIVGNAPSLAQDKFGAMIDKYDAVFRLNHVQGFNPERKYPKRSGTKTSFRLFSKLPSFSLATGNLKVKPTSSNEVWLFWHDLSRYYIPGAVKNQADAPIRMLSPFQ
;
A
#
# COMPACT_ATOMS: atom_id res chain seq x y z
N ARG A 1 13.29 -23.04 -7.67
CA ARG A 1 12.58 -22.59 -6.46
C ARG A 1 12.38 -21.07 -6.61
N PHE A 2 11.16 -20.58 -6.78
CA PHE A 2 10.90 -19.13 -6.91
C PHE A 2 11.22 -18.45 -5.57
N GLU A 3 12.30 -17.67 -5.49
CA GLU A 3 12.57 -16.79 -4.35
C GLU A 3 11.77 -15.50 -4.53
N MET A 4 10.54 -15.46 -4.01
CA MET A 4 9.74 -14.24 -3.94
C MET A 4 10.08 -13.36 -2.72
N ARG A 5 11.02 -13.81 -1.89
CA ARG A 5 11.46 -13.07 -0.72
C ARG A 5 12.61 -12.17 -1.12
N ASP A 6 12.43 -10.87 -0.92
CA ASP A 6 13.56 -9.94 -0.98
C ASP A 6 14.60 -10.38 0.06
N GLN A 7 15.82 -10.64 -0.41
CA GLN A 7 16.90 -11.10 0.47
C GLN A 7 17.42 -9.99 1.40
N LYS A 8 17.10 -8.73 1.10
CA LYS A 8 17.49 -7.57 1.90
C LYS A 8 16.28 -6.99 2.61
N ASP A 9 16.45 -6.70 3.90
CA ASP A 9 15.54 -5.84 4.65
C ASP A 9 15.48 -4.45 3.99
N LEU A 10 14.34 -3.79 4.08
CA LEU A 10 14.18 -2.39 3.68
C LEU A 10 15.11 -1.48 4.50
N GLY A 11 15.54 -1.90 5.69
CA GLY A 11 16.61 -1.27 6.48
C GLY A 11 16.29 0.14 6.97
N LYS A 12 15.09 0.65 6.71
CA LYS A 12 14.67 2.00 7.02
C LYS A 12 13.94 2.04 8.35
N ARG A 13 14.42 2.88 9.27
CA ARG A 13 13.79 3.15 10.56
C ARG A 13 13.09 4.51 10.52
N PHE A 14 11.94 4.59 11.16
CA PHE A 14 11.12 5.80 11.24
C PHE A 14 10.91 6.15 12.72
N LYS A 15 10.98 7.44 13.06
CA LYS A 15 10.81 7.91 14.45
C LYS A 15 9.32 7.95 14.82
N SER A 16 8.47 8.25 13.86
CA SER A 16 7.01 8.35 14.03
C SER A 16 6.28 7.70 12.86
N CYS A 17 5.23 6.94 13.17
CA CYS A 17 4.41 6.24 12.19
C CYS A 17 2.93 6.52 12.41
N ALA A 18 2.16 6.66 11.32
CA ALA A 18 0.71 6.64 11.34
C ALA A 18 0.18 5.41 10.59
N ILE A 19 -0.84 4.76 11.14
CA ILE A 19 -1.62 3.72 10.46
C ILE A 19 -2.99 4.30 10.17
N VAL A 20 -3.34 4.40 8.89
CA VAL A 20 -4.60 5.01 8.46
C VAL A 20 -5.50 3.92 7.90
N GLY A 21 -6.56 3.60 8.65
CA GLY A 21 -7.61 2.69 8.23
C GLY A 21 -8.56 3.31 7.19
N ASN A 22 -9.49 2.49 6.68
CA ASN A 22 -10.46 2.90 5.66
C ASN A 22 -11.85 3.21 6.23
N ALA A 23 -11.95 3.49 7.53
CA ALA A 23 -13.23 3.71 8.19
C ALA A 23 -13.92 4.97 7.64
N PRO A 24 -15.26 4.94 7.41
CA PRO A 24 -16.01 6.12 6.99
C PRO A 24 -15.94 7.30 7.95
N SER A 25 -15.65 7.06 9.24
CA SER A 25 -15.44 8.11 10.24
C SER A 25 -14.31 9.06 9.86
N LEU A 26 -13.28 8.58 9.14
CA LEU A 26 -12.21 9.42 8.61
C LEU A 26 -12.73 10.51 7.64
N ALA A 27 -13.94 10.36 7.11
CA ALA A 27 -14.54 11.33 6.19
C ALA A 27 -15.03 12.61 6.89
N GLN A 28 -15.34 12.53 8.19
CA GLN A 28 -15.88 13.65 8.96
C GLN A 28 -14.78 14.58 9.48
N ASP A 29 -13.57 14.03 9.65
CA ASP A 29 -12.47 14.74 10.29
C ASP A 29 -11.48 15.37 9.28
N LYS A 30 -10.74 16.38 9.75
CA LYS A 30 -9.69 17.09 8.98
C LYS A 30 -8.28 16.67 9.40
N PHE A 31 -8.05 15.36 9.54
CA PHE A 31 -6.79 14.83 10.04
C PHE A 31 -5.63 14.89 9.05
N GLY A 32 -5.85 15.30 7.79
CA GLY A 32 -4.84 15.14 6.75
C GLY A 32 -3.51 15.82 7.06
N ALA A 33 -3.55 17.06 7.54
CA ALA A 33 -2.34 17.78 7.95
C ALA A 33 -1.65 17.16 9.18
N MET A 34 -2.39 16.45 10.04
CA MET A 34 -1.82 15.73 11.18
C MET A 34 -1.15 14.43 10.72
N ILE A 35 -1.82 13.65 9.87
CA ILE A 35 -1.31 12.39 9.30
C ILE A 35 -0.01 12.64 8.53
N ASP A 36 0.04 13.71 7.72
CA ASP A 36 1.20 14.00 6.90
C ASP A 36 2.44 14.43 7.71
N LYS A 37 2.32 14.69 9.03
CA LYS A 37 3.47 14.99 9.91
C LYS A 37 4.32 13.78 10.28
N TYR A 38 3.77 12.57 10.18
CA TYR A 38 4.49 11.34 10.54
C TYR A 38 5.56 10.98 9.49
N ASP A 39 6.65 10.37 9.94
CA ASP A 39 7.76 9.99 9.05
C ASP A 39 7.37 8.87 8.08
N ALA A 40 6.56 7.92 8.56
CA ALA A 40 5.93 6.88 7.74
C ALA A 40 4.41 6.86 7.90
N VAL A 41 3.72 6.64 6.78
CA VAL A 41 2.27 6.43 6.77
C VAL A 41 1.94 5.08 6.12
N PHE A 42 1.28 4.22 6.88
CA PHE A 42 0.79 2.92 6.44
C PHE A 42 -0.69 3.03 6.07
N ARG A 43 -1.05 2.52 4.88
CA ARG A 43 -2.44 2.43 4.41
C ARG A 43 -2.80 1.01 4.03
N LEU A 44 -4.09 0.72 4.04
CA LEU A 44 -4.62 -0.62 3.82
C LEU A 44 -5.40 -0.67 2.50
N ASN A 45 -5.03 -1.60 1.63
CA ASN A 45 -5.68 -1.87 0.35
C ASN A 45 -5.90 -0.59 -0.50
N HIS A 46 -6.82 -0.68 -1.46
CA HIS A 46 -7.40 0.45 -2.16
C HIS A 46 -8.89 0.19 -2.39
N VAL A 47 -9.62 1.27 -2.62
CA VAL A 47 -10.95 1.24 -3.22
C VAL A 47 -10.79 1.46 -4.73
N GLN A 48 -11.51 0.72 -5.57
CA GLN A 48 -11.36 0.79 -7.03
C GLN A 48 -11.44 2.23 -7.56
N GLY A 49 -10.51 2.59 -8.44
CA GLY A 49 -10.57 3.80 -9.26
C GLY A 49 -10.17 5.12 -8.59
N PHE A 50 -9.93 5.16 -7.27
CA PHE A 50 -9.55 6.39 -6.59
C PHE A 50 -8.59 6.16 -5.43
N ASN A 51 -7.63 7.09 -5.27
CA ASN A 51 -6.81 7.22 -4.07
C ASN A 51 -7.50 8.24 -3.15
N PRO A 52 -8.11 7.83 -2.01
CA PRO A 52 -8.75 8.76 -1.09
C PRO A 52 -7.84 9.92 -0.67
N GLU A 53 -6.55 9.65 -0.50
CA GLU A 53 -5.51 10.62 -0.18
C GLU A 53 -5.19 11.62 -1.29
N ARG A 54 -5.51 11.31 -2.56
CA ARG A 54 -5.45 12.30 -3.66
C ARG A 54 -6.73 13.11 -3.75
N LYS A 55 -7.88 12.47 -3.51
CA LYS A 55 -9.20 13.09 -3.68
C LYS A 55 -9.62 13.95 -2.49
N TYR A 56 -9.19 13.56 -1.29
CA TYR A 56 -9.58 14.18 -0.03
C TYR A 56 -8.37 14.47 0.88
N PRO A 57 -7.38 15.24 0.39
CA PRO A 57 -6.12 15.47 1.11
C PRO A 57 -6.32 16.12 2.49
N LYS A 58 -7.36 16.96 2.64
CA LYS A 58 -7.71 17.59 3.93
C LYS A 58 -8.17 16.56 4.98
N ARG A 59 -8.77 15.45 4.57
CA ARG A 59 -9.34 14.43 5.46
C ARG A 59 -8.30 13.41 5.87
N SER A 60 -7.67 12.78 4.87
CA SER A 60 -6.84 11.59 5.07
C SER A 60 -5.34 11.82 4.83
N GLY A 61 -4.94 13.04 4.48
CA GLY A 61 -3.56 13.38 4.14
C GLY A 61 -3.23 12.95 2.71
N THR A 62 -1.99 13.18 2.30
CA THR A 62 -1.48 12.86 0.97
C THR A 62 -0.35 11.82 1.00
N LYS A 63 0.34 11.70 2.15
CA LYS A 63 1.49 10.82 2.31
C LYS A 63 1.05 9.37 2.40
N THR A 64 1.75 8.51 1.66
CA THR A 64 1.76 7.06 1.85
C THR A 64 3.18 6.55 1.66
N SER A 65 3.70 5.87 2.68
CA SER A 65 5.02 5.23 2.63
C SER A 65 4.88 3.75 2.34
N PHE A 66 3.88 3.12 2.96
CA PHE A 66 3.61 1.70 2.80
C PHE A 66 2.13 1.47 2.53
N ARG A 67 1.85 0.50 1.67
CA ARG A 67 0.49 0.04 1.43
C ARG A 67 0.39 -1.46 1.54
N LEU A 68 -0.48 -1.92 2.44
CA LEU A 68 -0.67 -3.33 2.72
C LEU A 68 -1.88 -3.87 1.96
N PHE A 69 -1.69 -4.88 1.11
CA PHE A 69 -2.74 -5.51 0.32
C PHE A 69 -3.05 -6.92 0.79
N SER A 70 -4.34 -7.17 0.99
CA SER A 70 -4.93 -8.49 1.20
C SER A 70 -5.12 -9.26 -0.12
N LYS A 71 -5.53 -10.52 -0.02
CA LYS A 71 -5.69 -11.45 -1.16
C LYS A 71 -6.48 -10.87 -2.34
N LEU A 72 -7.69 -10.35 -2.09
CA LEU A 72 -8.60 -9.94 -3.17
C LEU A 72 -8.12 -8.69 -3.93
N PRO A 73 -7.64 -7.62 -3.27
CA PRO A 73 -6.97 -6.52 -3.95
C PRO A 73 -5.71 -6.96 -4.69
N SER A 74 -4.87 -7.83 -4.12
CA SER A 74 -3.69 -8.36 -4.81
C SER A 74 -4.06 -9.09 -6.11
N PHE A 75 -5.09 -9.94 -6.07
CA PHE A 75 -5.63 -10.60 -7.28
C PHE A 75 -6.11 -9.57 -8.30
N SER A 76 -6.87 -8.56 -7.85
CA SER A 76 -7.42 -7.53 -8.73
C SER A 76 -6.35 -6.66 -9.39
N LEU A 77 -5.23 -6.38 -8.69
CA LEU A 77 -4.05 -5.72 -9.29
C LEU A 77 -3.43 -6.62 -10.37
N ALA A 78 -3.34 -7.93 -10.10
CA ALA A 78 -2.73 -8.89 -11.00
C ALA A 78 -3.54 -9.19 -12.27
N THR A 79 -4.86 -9.03 -12.23
CA THR A 79 -5.71 -9.13 -13.42
C THR A 79 -5.94 -7.80 -14.12
N GLY A 80 -5.48 -6.67 -13.55
CA GLY A 80 -5.70 -5.33 -14.09
C GLY A 80 -7.09 -4.75 -13.82
N ASN A 81 -7.92 -5.47 -13.05
CA ASN A 81 -9.25 -5.02 -12.62
C ASN A 81 -9.18 -3.88 -11.61
N LEU A 82 -8.10 -3.80 -10.84
CA LEU A 82 -7.81 -2.67 -9.95
C LEU A 82 -6.69 -1.84 -10.56
N LYS A 83 -7.03 -0.62 -11.01
CA LYS A 83 -6.07 0.36 -11.55
C LYS A 83 -5.82 1.43 -10.51
N VAL A 84 -4.62 1.41 -9.91
CA VAL A 84 -4.24 2.36 -8.88
C VAL A 84 -2.80 2.78 -9.11
N LYS A 85 -2.52 4.07 -8.94
CA LYS A 85 -1.15 4.58 -8.97
C LYS A 85 -0.64 4.81 -7.55
N PRO A 86 0.62 4.48 -7.25
CA PRO A 86 1.28 4.92 -6.03
C PRO A 86 1.16 6.43 -5.86
N THR A 87 1.05 6.88 -4.62
CA THR A 87 0.97 8.30 -4.26
C THR A 87 2.32 9.00 -4.41
N SER A 88 3.41 8.24 -4.32
CA SER A 88 4.79 8.69 -4.57
C SER A 88 5.63 7.56 -5.16
N SER A 89 6.77 7.90 -5.76
CA SER A 89 7.76 6.93 -6.26
C SER A 89 8.40 6.06 -5.16
N ASN A 90 8.27 6.49 -3.90
CA ASN A 90 8.87 5.84 -2.74
C ASN A 90 7.85 4.99 -1.94
N GLU A 91 6.60 4.89 -2.41
CA GLU A 91 5.57 4.09 -1.75
C GLU A 91 5.83 2.60 -2.01
N VAL A 92 6.00 1.80 -0.97
CA VAL A 92 6.20 0.34 -1.08
C VAL A 92 4.89 -0.40 -0.87
N TRP A 93 4.58 -1.33 -1.78
CA TRP A 93 3.40 -2.17 -1.71
C TRP A 93 3.74 -3.53 -1.10
N LEU A 94 3.09 -3.86 0.01
CA LEU A 94 3.31 -5.06 0.81
C LEU A 94 2.12 -6.01 0.63
N PHE A 95 2.38 -7.23 0.18
CA PHE A 95 1.35 -8.27 0.04
C PHE A 95 1.50 -9.23 1.22
N TRP A 96 0.45 -9.37 2.05
CA TRP A 96 0.57 -10.10 3.33
C TRP A 96 -0.02 -11.49 3.34
N HIS A 97 -0.98 -11.77 2.44
CA HIS A 97 -1.63 -13.07 2.39
C HIS A 97 -0.81 -14.04 1.53
N ASP A 98 -0.49 -15.26 1.99
CA ASP A 98 0.39 -16.21 1.28
C ASP A 98 -0.03 -16.46 -0.18
N LEU A 99 -1.32 -16.68 -0.43
CA LEU A 99 -1.83 -16.84 -1.81
C LEU A 99 -1.55 -15.66 -2.75
N SER A 100 -1.31 -14.46 -2.22
CA SER A 100 -0.93 -13.31 -3.05
C SER A 100 0.39 -13.49 -3.79
N ARG A 101 1.23 -14.45 -3.38
CA ARG A 101 2.46 -14.83 -4.07
C ARG A 101 2.23 -15.22 -5.54
N TYR A 102 1.11 -15.87 -5.83
CA TYR A 102 0.75 -16.25 -7.20
C TYR A 102 0.31 -15.06 -8.06
N TYR A 103 0.00 -13.92 -7.43
CA TYR A 103 -0.48 -12.71 -8.09
C TYR A 103 0.65 -11.71 -8.38
N ILE A 104 1.80 -11.83 -7.71
CA ILE A 104 2.91 -10.88 -7.84
C ILE A 104 3.35 -10.67 -9.29
N PRO A 105 3.58 -11.71 -10.13
CA PRO A 105 4.01 -11.49 -11.51
C PRO A 105 3.01 -10.66 -12.33
N GLY A 106 1.71 -10.94 -12.18
CA GLY A 106 0.65 -10.17 -12.84
C GLY A 106 0.57 -8.74 -12.28
N ALA A 107 0.71 -8.58 -10.97
CA ALA A 107 0.66 -7.26 -10.34
C ALA A 107 1.84 -6.39 -10.77
N VAL A 108 3.07 -6.93 -10.81
CA VAL A 108 4.26 -6.22 -11.32
C VAL A 108 4.08 -5.82 -12.78
N LYS A 109 3.54 -6.73 -13.62
CA LYS A 109 3.25 -6.43 -15.03
C LYS A 109 2.26 -5.27 -15.19
N ASN A 110 1.18 -5.28 -14.40
CA ASN A 110 0.11 -4.29 -14.53
C ASN A 110 0.36 -2.99 -13.73
N GLN A 111 1.33 -2.99 -12.81
CA GLN A 111 1.62 -1.91 -11.87
C GLN A 111 3.13 -1.62 -11.84
N ALA A 112 3.69 -1.34 -13.01
CA ALA A 112 5.14 -1.14 -13.19
C ALA A 112 5.72 -0.02 -12.31
N ASP A 113 4.90 0.95 -11.90
CA ASP A 113 5.31 2.09 -11.08
C ASP A 113 5.44 1.78 -9.58
N ALA A 114 5.00 0.59 -9.13
CA ALA A 114 4.93 0.25 -7.70
C ALA A 114 6.01 -0.76 -7.29
N PRO A 115 6.88 -0.43 -6.32
CA PRO A 115 7.73 -1.41 -5.63
C PRO A 115 6.89 -2.43 -4.86
N ILE A 116 6.63 -3.59 -5.44
CA ILE A 116 5.85 -4.69 -4.82
C ILE A 116 6.78 -5.62 -4.04
N ARG A 117 6.36 -6.01 -2.84
CA ARG A 117 7.05 -6.92 -1.92
C ARG A 117 6.07 -7.90 -1.28
N MET A 118 6.53 -9.11 -1.04
CA MET A 118 5.80 -10.13 -0.28
C MET A 118 6.26 -10.08 1.18
N LEU A 119 5.32 -10.02 2.13
CA LEU A 119 5.63 -10.31 3.53
C LEU A 119 5.79 -11.83 3.68
N SER A 120 6.81 -12.26 4.43
CA SER A 120 7.08 -13.69 4.61
C SER A 120 5.86 -14.36 5.25
N PRO A 121 5.31 -15.43 4.64
CA PRO A 121 4.18 -16.15 5.22
C PRO A 121 4.57 -16.96 6.48
N PHE A 122 5.88 -17.14 6.72
CA PHE A 122 6.43 -17.83 7.89
C PHE A 122 7.71 -17.12 8.35
N GLN A 123 7.86 -16.86 9.65
CA GLN A 123 9.13 -16.52 10.28
C GLN A 123 9.79 -17.80 10.79
#